data_AF-A0A2V7IMI0-F1
#
_entry.id   AF-A0A2V7IMI0-F1
#
_cell.length_a   1.000
_cell.length_b   1.000
_cell.length_c   1.000
_cell.angle_alpha   90.00
_cell.angle_beta   90.00
_cell.angle_gamma   90.00
#
_symmetry.space_group_name_H-M   'P 1'
#
loop_
_entity.id
_entity.type
_entity.pdbx_description
1 polymer ?
#
loop_
_entity_poly.entity_id
_entity_poly.type
_entity_poly.pdbx_seq_one_letter_code
_entity_poly.pdbx_strand_id
1 'polypeptide(L)'
;MNVAVLNSTFSDVGPELSDDEHLLFFSSARPGGAGDNDIYVSHRADRKDDFSWEVPERLGTDVNTAAAENMGDYLRGNIYFNRQPLAGTGDLYYAPVTRDGQTLGPAVLIVELSDPVANDVSPTVRFDEREIFFASNRAGSIGLNDIWMSTRRSPNDAWSTPENVGAVNSVFGELTPSLSPDGRILLFDSDRPAGVGGRDIYMSTRTPSGKEAP
;
A
#
# COMPACT_ATOMS: atom_id res chain seq x y z
N MET A 1 10.58 2.99 20.31
CA MET A 1 11.07 1.71 20.87
C MET A 1 11.24 0.74 19.72
N ASN A 2 12.20 -0.19 19.76
CA ASN A 2 12.42 -1.17 18.69
C ASN A 2 11.64 -2.46 18.99
N VAL A 3 10.96 -3.03 18.00
CA VAL A 3 10.24 -4.30 18.10
C VAL A 3 11.10 -5.41 17.50
N ALA A 4 12.11 -5.88 18.24
CA ALA A 4 13.22 -6.68 17.70
C ALA A 4 12.78 -7.99 17.01
N VAL A 5 11.70 -8.61 17.49
CA VAL A 5 11.15 -9.84 16.90
C VAL A 5 10.68 -9.66 15.45
N LEU A 6 10.24 -8.44 15.10
CA LEU A 6 9.78 -8.12 13.75
C LEU A 6 10.92 -7.84 12.78
N ASN A 7 12.07 -7.37 13.28
CA ASN A 7 13.15 -6.86 12.44
C ASN A 7 14.09 -7.97 11.94
N SER A 8 14.77 -7.68 10.84
CA SER A 8 15.80 -8.48 10.21
C SER A 8 17.06 -7.63 9.94
N THR A 9 18.07 -8.24 9.33
CA THR A 9 19.24 -7.49 8.80
C THR A 9 18.96 -6.81 7.45
N PHE A 10 17.75 -6.99 6.91
CA PHE A 10 17.28 -6.40 5.66
C PHE A 10 16.32 -5.26 5.95
N SER A 11 15.85 -4.57 4.91
CA SER A 11 14.81 -3.56 5.08
C SER A 11 13.49 -4.24 5.43
N ASP A 12 12.86 -3.80 6.50
CA ASP A 12 11.52 -4.20 6.93
C ASP A 12 10.64 -2.96 6.85
N VAL A 13 9.72 -2.93 5.88
CA VAL A 13 9.03 -1.72 5.44
C VAL A 13 7.55 -1.95 5.18
N GLY A 14 6.77 -0.87 5.10
CA GLY A 14 5.32 -0.93 4.88
C GLY A 14 4.55 -1.70 5.98
N PRO A 15 4.75 -1.42 7.28
CA PRO A 15 4.00 -2.07 8.33
C PRO A 15 2.52 -1.65 8.31
N GLU A 16 1.62 -2.62 8.35
CA GLU A 16 0.17 -2.40 8.32
C GLU A 16 -0.58 -3.36 9.24
N LEU A 17 -1.52 -2.85 10.04
CA LEU A 17 -2.25 -3.63 11.04
C LEU A 17 -3.55 -4.21 10.47
N SER A 18 -3.97 -5.37 10.97
CA SER A 18 -5.37 -5.77 10.78
C SER A 18 -6.33 -4.84 11.51
N ASP A 19 -7.60 -4.80 11.07
CA ASP A 19 -8.67 -3.99 11.69
C ASP A 19 -8.84 -4.27 13.21
N ASP A 20 -8.58 -5.51 13.64
CA ASP A 20 -8.62 -5.93 15.04
C ASP A 20 -7.25 -5.89 15.74
N GLU A 21 -6.24 -5.43 15.01
CA GLU A 21 -4.85 -5.24 15.40
C GLU A 21 -4.14 -6.51 15.90
N HIS A 22 -4.65 -7.70 15.59
CA HIS A 22 -4.02 -8.97 15.94
C HIS A 22 -2.95 -9.42 14.95
N LEU A 23 -2.97 -8.88 13.73
CA LEU A 23 -2.00 -9.15 12.68
C LEU A 23 -1.23 -7.88 12.34
N LEU A 24 0.05 -8.04 12.03
CA LEU A 24 0.89 -7.03 11.41
C LEU A 24 1.47 -7.59 10.12
N PHE A 25 1.15 -6.96 9.00
CA PHE A 25 1.71 -7.25 7.68
C PHE A 25 2.84 -6.27 7.38
N PHE A 26 3.89 -6.72 6.69
CA PHE A 26 4.97 -5.85 6.23
C PHE A 26 5.79 -6.56 5.14
N SER A 27 6.58 -5.81 4.40
CA SER A 27 7.49 -6.34 3.37
C SER A 27 8.92 -6.45 3.86
N SER A 28 9.60 -7.52 3.45
CA SER A 28 10.99 -7.79 3.82
C SER A 28 11.71 -8.65 2.79
N ALA A 29 12.99 -8.36 2.57
CA ALA A 29 13.90 -9.22 1.79
C ALA A 29 14.66 -10.23 2.68
N ARG A 30 14.10 -10.60 3.83
CA ARG A 30 14.74 -11.54 4.76
C ARG A 30 14.92 -12.94 4.14
N PRO A 31 15.90 -13.74 4.61
CA PRO A 31 16.16 -15.06 4.04
C PRO A 31 14.94 -15.99 4.14
N GLY A 32 14.71 -16.79 3.09
CA GLY A 32 13.56 -17.70 2.99
C GLY A 32 12.37 -17.13 2.20
N GLY A 33 12.50 -15.90 1.67
CA GLY A 33 11.64 -15.33 0.65
C GLY A 33 11.64 -16.10 -0.68
N ALA A 34 10.62 -15.89 -1.52
CA ALA A 34 10.61 -16.41 -2.89
C ALA A 34 11.20 -15.44 -3.91
N GLY A 35 11.27 -14.16 -3.56
CA GLY A 35 11.69 -13.09 -4.46
C GLY A 35 12.64 -12.12 -3.77
N ASP A 36 12.54 -10.85 -4.16
CA ASP A 36 13.29 -9.76 -3.55
C ASP A 36 12.62 -9.37 -2.22
N ASN A 37 11.63 -8.47 -2.24
CA ASN A 37 10.73 -8.29 -1.10
C ASN A 37 9.59 -9.32 -1.15
N ASP A 38 9.32 -9.99 -0.04
CA ASP A 38 8.13 -10.79 0.19
C ASP A 38 7.28 -10.14 1.31
N ILE A 39 5.98 -10.40 1.35
CA ILE A 39 5.08 -10.00 2.42
C ILE A 39 5.12 -11.02 3.55
N TYR A 40 5.27 -10.54 4.79
CA TYR A 40 5.25 -11.32 6.02
C TYR A 40 4.08 -10.88 6.90
N VAL A 41 3.61 -11.80 7.75
CA VAL A 41 2.62 -11.54 8.78
C VAL A 41 3.18 -11.95 10.14
N SER A 42 2.95 -11.14 11.16
CA SER A 42 3.21 -11.47 12.57
C SER A 42 1.93 -11.34 13.37
N HIS A 43 1.77 -12.21 14.36
CA HIS A 43 0.58 -12.28 15.21
C HIS A 43 0.87 -11.72 16.59
N ARG A 44 -0.16 -11.19 17.24
CA ARG A 44 -0.17 -10.99 18.70
C ARG A 44 -1.48 -11.44 19.30
N ALA A 45 -1.41 -12.09 20.46
CA ALA A 45 -2.60 -12.63 21.13
C ALA A 45 -3.42 -11.56 21.86
N ASP A 46 -2.76 -10.59 22.51
CA ASP A 46 -3.43 -9.50 23.22
C ASP A 46 -3.06 -8.15 22.60
N ARG A 47 -4.06 -7.46 22.03
CA ARG A 47 -3.84 -6.12 21.46
C ARG A 47 -3.47 -5.06 22.50
N LYS A 48 -3.63 -5.34 23.80
CA LYS A 48 -3.20 -4.48 24.90
C LYS A 48 -1.74 -4.69 25.29
N ASP A 49 -1.11 -5.74 24.79
CA ASP A 49 0.33 -5.90 24.83
C ASP A 49 0.91 -5.44 23.49
N ASP A 50 1.36 -4.19 23.46
CA ASP A 50 1.83 -3.52 22.24
C ASP A 50 3.08 -4.18 21.61
N PHE A 51 3.79 -5.03 22.36
CA PHE A 51 5.08 -5.58 21.96
C PHE A 51 5.13 -7.12 21.90
N SER A 52 4.04 -7.82 22.20
CA SER A 52 3.97 -9.30 22.17
C SER A 52 3.76 -9.88 20.76
N TRP A 53 4.53 -9.39 19.79
CA TRP A 53 4.51 -9.90 18.42
C TRP A 53 5.27 -11.24 18.33
N GLU A 54 4.74 -12.16 17.54
CA GLU A 54 5.36 -13.45 17.25
C GLU A 54 6.39 -13.35 16.13
N VAL A 55 7.19 -14.41 15.93
CA VAL A 55 8.15 -14.46 14.82
C VAL A 55 7.39 -14.37 13.50
N PRO A 56 7.71 -13.41 12.62
CA PRO A 56 6.95 -13.23 11.38
C PRO A 56 7.04 -14.44 10.45
N GLU A 57 5.90 -14.83 9.89
CA GLU A 57 5.76 -15.88 8.90
C GLU A 57 5.59 -15.28 7.51
N ARG A 58 6.22 -15.90 6.51
CA ARG A 58 6.08 -15.49 5.11
C ARG A 58 4.66 -15.82 4.64
N LEU A 59 3.97 -14.86 4.01
CA LEU A 59 2.69 -15.15 3.36
C LEU A 59 2.89 -16.18 2.23
N GLY A 60 1.95 -17.11 2.09
CA GLY A 60 2.08 -18.25 1.18
C GLY A 60 2.31 -17.88 -0.29
N THR A 61 2.50 -18.91 -1.14
CA THR A 61 2.72 -18.75 -2.59
C THR A 61 1.53 -18.15 -3.34
N ASP A 62 0.38 -18.02 -2.69
CA ASP A 62 -0.77 -17.30 -3.22
C ASP A 62 -0.47 -15.81 -3.44
N VAL A 63 0.37 -15.23 -2.59
CA VAL A 63 0.72 -13.80 -2.62
C VAL A 63 2.16 -13.61 -3.09
N ASN A 64 3.09 -14.35 -2.47
CA ASN A 64 4.50 -14.12 -2.67
C ASN A 64 5.07 -14.94 -3.83
N THR A 65 5.75 -14.27 -4.75
CA THR A 65 6.29 -14.84 -5.99
C THR A 65 7.80 -14.58 -6.12
N ALA A 66 8.37 -14.78 -7.32
CA ALA A 66 9.76 -14.39 -7.58
C ALA A 66 9.92 -12.87 -7.83
N ALA A 67 8.81 -12.14 -7.97
CA ALA A 67 8.78 -10.68 -8.04
C ALA A 67 8.94 -10.07 -6.64
N ALA A 68 9.06 -8.75 -6.56
CA ALA A 68 8.99 -8.04 -5.28
C ALA A 68 7.53 -7.72 -4.94
N GLU A 69 7.01 -8.26 -3.83
CA GLU A 69 5.73 -7.89 -3.27
C GLU A 69 5.89 -6.85 -2.14
N ASN A 70 5.37 -5.65 -2.38
CA ASN A 70 5.48 -4.51 -1.47
C ASN A 70 4.12 -4.20 -0.86
N MET A 71 4.04 -4.31 0.47
CA MET A 71 2.84 -4.08 1.26
C MET A 71 2.33 -2.65 1.06
N GLY A 72 1.02 -2.52 0.83
CA GLY A 72 0.32 -1.24 0.75
C GLY A 72 -0.59 -1.05 1.95
N ASP A 73 -1.72 -1.75 1.96
CA ASP A 73 -2.81 -1.51 2.91
C ASP A 73 -3.51 -2.81 3.34
N TYR A 74 -4.16 -2.79 4.50
CA TYR A 74 -5.07 -3.82 4.97
C TYR A 74 -6.44 -3.20 5.21
N LEU A 75 -7.48 -3.81 4.67
CA LEU A 75 -8.84 -3.39 4.99
C LEU A 75 -9.81 -4.56 4.93
N ARG A 76 -10.55 -4.80 6.02
CA ARG A 76 -11.69 -5.73 6.08
C ARG A 76 -11.38 -7.13 5.57
N GLY A 77 -10.21 -7.65 5.95
CA GLY A 77 -9.78 -9.01 5.56
C GLY A 77 -9.17 -9.10 4.16
N ASN A 78 -8.80 -7.98 3.53
CA ASN A 78 -8.00 -7.95 2.31
C ASN A 78 -6.69 -7.23 2.56
N ILE A 79 -5.60 -7.77 2.05
CA ILE A 79 -4.37 -7.01 1.85
C ILE A 79 -4.36 -6.44 0.44
N TYR A 80 -3.88 -5.22 0.28
CA TYR A 80 -3.60 -4.54 -0.97
C TYR A 80 -2.09 -4.30 -1.06
N PHE A 81 -1.50 -4.62 -2.20
CA PHE A 81 -0.06 -4.55 -2.37
C PHE A 81 0.28 -4.34 -3.84
N ASN A 82 1.52 -3.96 -4.12
CA ASN A 82 2.03 -3.98 -5.48
C ASN A 82 3.02 -5.12 -5.69
N ARG A 83 2.98 -5.74 -6.87
CA ARG A 83 3.93 -6.75 -7.30
C ARG A 83 4.80 -6.17 -8.42
N GLN A 84 6.11 -6.10 -8.19
CA GLN A 84 7.09 -5.57 -9.14
C GLN A 84 7.98 -6.71 -9.67
N PRO A 85 7.78 -7.18 -10.91
CA PRO A 85 8.66 -8.17 -11.53
C PRO A 85 10.03 -7.56 -11.85
N LEU A 86 11.05 -8.42 -11.99
CA LEU A 86 12.41 -8.02 -12.38
C LEU A 86 12.46 -7.34 -13.76
N ALA A 87 11.59 -7.77 -14.67
CA ALA A 87 11.38 -7.15 -15.96
C ALA A 87 9.88 -6.99 -16.21
N GLY A 88 9.46 -5.78 -16.57
CA GLY A 88 8.06 -5.41 -16.72
C GLY A 88 7.66 -4.28 -15.77
N THR A 89 6.36 -4.10 -15.63
CA THR A 89 5.73 -3.07 -14.81
C THR A 89 5.25 -3.63 -13.48
N GLY A 90 5.29 -2.79 -12.44
CA GLY A 90 4.65 -3.07 -11.17
C GLY A 90 3.15 -2.85 -11.27
N ASP A 91 2.36 -3.78 -10.73
CA ASP A 91 0.89 -3.69 -10.74
C ASP A 91 0.31 -3.89 -9.34
N LEU A 92 -0.93 -3.41 -9.15
CA LEU A 92 -1.67 -3.52 -7.90
C LEU A 92 -2.46 -4.82 -7.83
N TYR A 93 -2.38 -5.48 -6.68
CA TYR A 93 -3.07 -6.72 -6.36
C TYR A 93 -3.81 -6.58 -5.03
N TYR A 94 -4.81 -7.43 -4.85
CA TYR A 94 -5.36 -7.71 -3.52
C TYR A 94 -5.42 -9.21 -3.26
N ALA A 95 -5.39 -9.60 -1.99
CA ALA A 95 -5.63 -10.97 -1.57
C ALA A 95 -6.48 -11.02 -0.29
N PRO A 96 -7.57 -11.83 -0.27
CA PRO A 96 -8.33 -12.05 0.93
C PRO A 96 -7.54 -12.93 1.92
N VAL A 97 -7.60 -12.58 3.20
CA VAL A 97 -6.95 -13.28 4.30
C VAL A 97 -7.94 -13.60 5.42
N THR A 98 -7.70 -14.70 6.13
CA THR A 98 -8.43 -15.04 7.36
C THR A 98 -8.03 -14.11 8.51
N ARG A 99 -8.75 -14.22 9.63
CA ARG A 99 -8.36 -13.58 10.89
C ARG A 99 -7.01 -14.06 11.45
N ASP A 100 -6.57 -15.23 11.02
CA ASP A 100 -5.28 -15.81 11.41
C ASP A 100 -4.20 -15.55 10.34
N GLY A 101 -4.48 -14.67 9.35
CA GLY A 101 -3.49 -14.28 8.34
C GLY A 101 -3.25 -15.29 7.22
N GLN A 102 -4.08 -16.32 7.08
CA GLN A 102 -3.96 -17.27 5.95
C GLN A 102 -4.65 -16.72 4.71
N THR A 103 -4.02 -16.87 3.54
CA THR A 103 -4.61 -16.48 2.25
C THR A 103 -5.81 -17.38 1.89
N LEU A 104 -6.86 -16.78 1.33
CA LEU A 104 -8.06 -17.48 0.88
C LEU A 104 -8.04 -17.76 -0.65
N GLY A 105 -6.84 -17.92 -1.20
CA GLY A 105 -6.58 -18.17 -2.61
C GLY A 105 -5.55 -17.20 -3.20
N PRO A 106 -5.18 -17.39 -4.48
CA PRO A 106 -4.18 -16.57 -5.16
C PRO A 106 -4.56 -15.08 -5.18
N ALA A 107 -3.55 -14.23 -5.08
CA ALA A 107 -3.71 -12.80 -5.25
C ALA A 107 -4.31 -12.45 -6.61
N VAL A 108 -5.21 -11.48 -6.60
CA VAL A 108 -5.98 -11.04 -7.77
C VAL A 108 -5.43 -9.70 -8.26
N LEU A 109 -5.05 -9.64 -9.54
CA LEU A 109 -4.66 -8.41 -10.22
C LEU A 109 -5.86 -7.45 -10.25
N ILE A 110 -5.66 -6.20 -9.85
CA ILE A 110 -6.68 -5.16 -9.98
C ILE A 110 -6.58 -4.58 -11.40
N VAL A 111 -7.19 -5.30 -12.35
CA VAL A 111 -7.06 -5.03 -13.80
C VAL A 111 -7.51 -3.64 -14.20
N GLU A 112 -8.44 -3.04 -13.48
CA GLU A 112 -8.95 -1.69 -13.76
C GLU A 112 -7.94 -0.59 -13.43
N LEU A 113 -7.00 -0.87 -12.52
CA LEU A 113 -5.99 0.09 -12.10
C LEU A 113 -4.69 -0.05 -12.88
N SER A 114 -4.37 -1.26 -13.37
CA SER A 114 -3.13 -1.59 -14.08
C SER A 114 -2.94 -0.78 -15.38
N ASP A 115 -1.71 -0.33 -15.60
CA ASP A 115 -1.25 0.26 -16.86
C ASP A 115 -0.11 -0.59 -17.47
N PRO A 116 -0.18 -0.98 -18.75
CA PRO A 116 0.76 -1.92 -19.36
C PRO A 116 2.20 -1.38 -19.52
N VAL A 117 2.42 -0.08 -19.33
CA VAL A 117 3.72 0.56 -19.49
C VAL A 117 4.13 1.42 -18.29
N ALA A 118 3.34 1.42 -17.22
CA ALA A 118 3.60 2.19 -16.01
C ALA A 118 3.72 1.28 -14.77
N ASN A 119 4.48 1.70 -13.78
CA ASN A 119 4.51 1.06 -12.47
C ASN A 119 3.44 1.69 -11.59
N ASP A 120 2.59 0.86 -11.03
CA ASP A 120 1.59 1.22 -10.05
C ASP A 120 1.97 0.65 -8.69
N VAL A 121 2.11 1.53 -7.69
CA VAL A 121 2.70 1.17 -6.40
C VAL A 121 1.99 1.84 -5.22
N SER A 122 2.23 1.30 -4.02
CA SER A 122 1.81 1.93 -2.75
C SER A 122 0.30 2.25 -2.67
N PRO A 123 -0.59 1.26 -2.83
CA PRO A 123 -2.03 1.49 -2.73
C PRO A 123 -2.46 1.80 -1.29
N THR A 124 -3.43 2.70 -1.12
CA THR A 124 -4.22 2.90 0.10
C THR A 124 -5.70 3.01 -0.23
N VAL A 125 -6.56 2.38 0.56
CA VAL A 125 -8.00 2.24 0.33
C VAL A 125 -8.77 2.96 1.44
N ARG A 126 -9.76 3.77 1.06
CA ARG A 126 -10.63 4.42 2.04
C ARG A 126 -11.41 3.38 2.84
N PHE A 127 -11.67 3.66 4.13
CA PHE A 127 -12.38 2.77 5.06
C PHE A 127 -13.73 2.20 4.59
N ASP A 128 -14.46 2.94 3.75
CA ASP A 128 -15.73 2.47 3.15
C ASP A 128 -15.54 1.73 1.82
N GLU A 129 -14.29 1.51 1.45
CA GLU A 129 -13.81 0.80 0.28
C GLU A 129 -14.24 1.43 -1.06
N ARG A 130 -14.59 2.73 -1.09
CA ARG A 130 -15.09 3.39 -2.33
C ARG A 130 -14.08 4.27 -3.04
N GLU A 131 -12.92 4.48 -2.46
CA GLU A 131 -11.81 5.22 -3.06
C GLU A 131 -10.51 4.47 -2.81
N ILE A 132 -9.65 4.46 -3.82
CA ILE A 132 -8.27 3.98 -3.71
C ILE A 132 -7.35 5.05 -4.25
N PHE A 133 -6.25 5.29 -3.55
CA PHE A 133 -5.15 6.14 -4.00
C PHE A 133 -3.92 5.27 -4.17
N PHE A 134 -3.09 5.57 -5.15
CA PHE A 134 -1.84 4.86 -5.41
C PHE A 134 -0.90 5.79 -6.18
N ALA A 135 0.39 5.47 -6.20
CA ALA A 135 1.37 6.22 -6.97
C ALA A 135 1.63 5.55 -8.32
N SER A 136 1.80 6.34 -9.38
CA SER A 136 2.01 5.84 -10.73
C SER A 136 2.79 6.80 -11.62
N ASN A 137 3.63 6.25 -12.50
CA ASN A 137 4.34 6.97 -13.56
C ASN A 137 3.61 6.91 -14.92
N ARG A 138 2.31 6.61 -14.93
CA ARG A 138 1.50 6.47 -16.14
C ARG A 138 1.39 7.76 -16.94
N ALA A 139 0.94 7.62 -18.19
CA ALA A 139 0.68 8.77 -19.06
C ALA A 139 -0.32 9.74 -18.41
N GLY A 140 0.06 11.01 -18.31
CA GLY A 140 -0.71 12.05 -17.60
C GLY A 140 -0.09 12.46 -16.27
N SER A 141 0.92 11.76 -15.76
CA SER A 141 1.73 12.22 -14.63
C SER A 141 2.55 13.46 -15.01
N ILE A 142 2.73 14.36 -14.04
CA ILE A 142 3.50 15.60 -14.16
C ILE A 142 4.96 15.34 -13.75
N GLY A 143 5.18 14.50 -12.73
CA GLY A 143 6.49 14.14 -12.19
C GLY A 143 6.92 12.71 -12.53
N LEU A 144 7.81 12.16 -11.70
CA LEU A 144 8.29 10.78 -11.86
C LEU A 144 7.19 9.76 -11.53
N ASN A 145 6.66 9.83 -10.31
CA ASN A 145 5.42 9.17 -9.92
C ASN A 145 4.50 10.25 -9.38
N ASP A 146 3.24 10.20 -9.79
CA ASP A 146 2.18 11.06 -9.28
C ASP A 146 1.22 10.20 -8.46
N ILE A 147 0.46 10.82 -7.55
CA ILE A 147 -0.69 10.18 -6.93
C ILE A 147 -1.85 10.16 -7.93
N TRP A 148 -2.47 8.99 -8.05
CA TRP A 148 -3.67 8.73 -8.84
C TRP A 148 -4.77 8.19 -7.93
N MET A 149 -6.03 8.42 -8.30
CA MET A 149 -7.20 7.97 -7.56
C MET A 149 -8.14 7.19 -8.47
N SER A 150 -8.81 6.19 -7.93
CA SER A 150 -9.98 5.58 -8.55
C SER A 150 -11.11 5.42 -7.53
N THR A 151 -12.35 5.34 -8.03
CA THR A 151 -13.56 5.22 -7.21
C THR A 151 -14.40 4.02 -7.61
N ARG A 152 -15.27 3.55 -6.73
CA ARG A 152 -16.29 2.55 -7.04
C ARG A 152 -17.57 2.77 -6.24
N ARG A 153 -18.70 2.26 -6.76
CA ARG A 153 -20.02 2.47 -6.13
C ARG A 153 -20.18 1.63 -4.86
N SER A 154 -19.57 0.45 -4.82
CA SER A 154 -19.57 -0.47 -3.68
C SER A 154 -18.29 -1.30 -3.66
N PRO A 155 -17.97 -1.98 -2.53
CA PRO A 155 -16.78 -2.82 -2.40
C PRO A 155 -16.65 -3.96 -3.42
N ASN A 156 -17.76 -4.33 -4.09
CA ASN A 156 -17.80 -5.43 -5.06
C ASN A 156 -17.90 -4.93 -6.51
N ASP A 157 -18.00 -3.61 -6.73
CA ASP A 157 -17.95 -3.05 -8.07
C ASP A 157 -16.49 -2.92 -8.53
N ALA A 158 -16.29 -2.98 -9.85
CA ALA A 158 -15.03 -2.62 -10.48
C ALA A 158 -14.65 -1.17 -10.14
N TRP A 159 -13.34 -0.92 -10.04
CA TRP A 159 -12.80 0.43 -9.93
C TRP A 159 -13.06 1.22 -11.22
N SER A 160 -13.26 2.53 -11.10
CA SER A 160 -13.33 3.44 -12.24
C SER A 160 -11.96 3.55 -12.92
N THR A 161 -11.93 4.13 -14.12
CA THR A 161 -10.67 4.56 -14.72
C THR A 161 -9.94 5.49 -13.74
N PRO A 162 -8.64 5.29 -13.49
CA PRO A 162 -7.91 6.16 -12.58
C PRO A 162 -7.75 7.59 -13.11
N GLU A 163 -7.80 8.55 -12.20
CA GLU A 163 -7.67 9.98 -12.47
C GLU A 163 -6.48 10.56 -11.68
N ASN A 164 -5.69 11.43 -12.32
CA ASN A 164 -4.60 12.15 -11.65
C ASN A 164 -5.21 13.17 -10.68
N VAL A 165 -4.74 13.21 -9.43
CA VAL A 165 -5.33 14.09 -8.39
C VAL A 165 -4.92 15.56 -8.51
N GLY A 166 -4.18 15.94 -9.55
CA GLY A 166 -3.97 17.33 -9.92
C GLY A 166 -3.03 18.06 -8.97
N ALA A 167 -3.55 19.07 -8.25
CA ALA A 167 -2.74 20.01 -7.46
C ALA A 167 -2.01 19.36 -6.27
N VAL A 168 -2.43 18.16 -5.87
CA VAL A 168 -1.68 17.32 -4.93
C VAL A 168 -0.32 16.94 -5.50
N ASN A 169 -0.18 16.75 -6.81
CA ASN A 169 1.04 16.32 -7.49
C ASN A 169 1.96 17.49 -7.89
N SER A 170 3.21 17.17 -8.21
CA SER A 170 4.20 18.15 -8.67
C SER A 170 5.06 17.60 -9.80
N VAL A 171 6.11 18.34 -10.19
CA VAL A 171 7.13 17.85 -11.14
C VAL A 171 8.11 16.85 -10.50
N PHE A 172 7.99 16.60 -9.20
CA PHE A 172 8.80 15.67 -8.41
C PHE A 172 8.03 14.37 -8.16
N GLY A 173 8.61 13.40 -7.43
CA GLY A 173 7.97 12.12 -7.18
C GLY A 173 7.14 12.11 -5.90
N GLU A 174 5.84 11.83 -6.01
CA GLU A 174 4.94 11.56 -4.89
C GLU A 174 4.70 10.05 -4.74
N LEU A 175 4.88 9.53 -3.52
CA LEU A 175 4.73 8.11 -3.19
C LEU A 175 3.97 7.93 -1.87
N THR A 176 3.72 6.66 -1.53
CA THR A 176 3.11 6.20 -0.26
C THR A 176 1.95 7.04 0.25
N PRO A 177 0.88 7.22 -0.57
CA PRO A 177 -0.31 7.89 -0.10
C PRO A 177 -0.89 7.16 1.12
N SER A 178 -1.34 7.93 2.11
CA SER A 178 -2.01 7.45 3.31
C SER A 178 -3.23 8.32 3.58
N LEU A 179 -4.41 7.71 3.51
CA LEU A 179 -5.68 8.42 3.63
C LEU A 179 -6.26 8.27 5.04
N SER A 180 -6.65 9.39 5.66
CA SER A 180 -7.37 9.34 6.94
C SER A 180 -8.71 8.61 6.81
N PRO A 181 -9.24 7.97 7.87
CA PRO A 181 -10.49 7.21 7.80
C PRO A 181 -11.72 7.99 7.33
N ASP A 182 -11.79 9.29 7.63
CA ASP A 182 -12.88 10.18 7.17
C ASP A 182 -12.68 10.71 5.75
N GLY A 183 -11.58 10.32 5.11
CA GLY A 183 -11.18 10.69 3.76
C GLY A 183 -10.75 12.15 3.61
N ARG A 184 -10.53 12.93 4.67
CA ARG A 184 -10.27 14.38 4.55
C ARG A 184 -8.82 14.75 4.43
N ILE A 185 -7.92 13.95 4.99
CA ILE A 185 -6.48 14.17 5.02
C ILE A 185 -5.82 13.09 4.16
N LEU A 186 -5.04 13.53 3.17
CA LEU A 186 -4.13 12.68 2.43
C LEU A 186 -2.69 13.07 2.82
N LEU A 187 -1.97 12.14 3.42
CA LEU A 187 -0.53 12.22 3.63
C LEU A 187 0.18 11.49 2.50
N PHE A 188 1.34 11.97 2.10
CA PHE A 188 2.19 11.31 1.09
C PHE A 188 3.62 11.80 1.26
N ASP A 189 4.60 11.04 0.78
CA ASP A 189 5.99 11.45 0.81
C ASP A 189 6.44 12.00 -0.55
N SER A 190 7.32 13.01 -0.55
CA SER A 190 7.80 13.63 -1.79
C SER A 190 9.23 14.17 -1.66
N ASP A 191 9.95 14.15 -2.78
CA ASP A 191 11.30 14.71 -2.96
C ASP A 191 11.28 16.15 -3.53
N ARG A 192 10.15 16.86 -3.36
CA ARG A 192 10.03 18.28 -3.69
C ARG A 192 11.10 19.12 -2.96
N PRO A 193 11.67 20.14 -3.64
CA PRO A 193 12.60 21.08 -3.02
C PRO A 193 11.89 21.89 -1.95
N ALA A 194 12.64 22.32 -0.93
CA ALA A 194 12.18 22.90 0.34
C ALA A 194 11.75 21.90 1.42
N GLY A 195 11.87 20.59 1.15
CA GLY A 195 11.92 19.56 2.19
C GLY A 195 13.16 19.66 3.09
N VAL A 196 13.19 18.92 4.19
CA VAL A 196 14.32 18.87 5.13
C VAL A 196 15.38 17.87 4.66
N GLY A 197 15.00 16.85 3.89
CA GLY A 197 15.87 15.74 3.50
C GLY A 197 15.59 15.20 2.10
N GLY A 198 15.71 13.87 1.95
CA GLY A 198 15.52 13.20 0.66
C GLY A 198 14.05 13.13 0.25
N ARG A 199 13.22 12.50 1.07
CA ARG A 199 11.76 12.46 0.90
C ARG A 199 11.13 12.91 2.22
N ASP A 200 10.24 13.88 2.14
CA ASP A 200 9.58 14.52 3.29
C ASP A 200 8.07 14.28 3.23
N ILE A 201 7.40 14.42 4.37
CA ILE A 201 5.95 14.21 4.47
C ILE A 201 5.20 15.48 4.09
N TYR A 202 4.30 15.35 3.11
CA TYR A 202 3.37 16.37 2.65
C TYR A 202 1.94 15.98 3.00
N MET A 203 1.07 16.99 3.07
CA MET A 203 -0.34 16.82 3.40
C MET A 203 -1.21 17.61 2.44
N SER A 204 -2.29 17.02 1.98
CA SER A 204 -3.40 17.71 1.33
C SER A 204 -4.70 17.48 2.12
N THR A 205 -5.61 18.46 2.03
CA THR A 205 -6.93 18.35 2.65
C THR A 205 -8.04 18.66 1.65
N ARG A 206 -9.16 17.94 1.77
CA ARG A 206 -10.37 18.24 1.00
C ARG A 206 -11.56 18.53 1.91
N THR A 207 -12.43 19.42 1.44
CA THR A 207 -13.69 19.71 2.13
C THR A 207 -14.68 18.55 1.96
N PRO A 208 -15.66 18.37 2.88
CA PRO A 208 -16.71 17.34 2.74
C PRO A 208 -17.49 17.41 1.42
N SER A 209 -17.49 18.56 0.74
CA SER A 209 -18.09 18.77 -0.57
C SER A 209 -17.25 18.29 -1.76
N GLY A 210 -16.07 17.68 -1.53
CA GLY A 210 -15.20 17.16 -2.59
C GLY A 210 -14.44 18.23 -3.37
N LYS A 211 -14.32 19.45 -2.83
CA LYS A 211 -13.45 20.49 -3.38
C LYS A 211 -12.22 20.63 -2.51
N GLU A 212 -11.05 20.54 -3.13
CA GLU A 212 -9.76 20.81 -2.51
C GLU A 212 -9.71 22.24 -2.00
N ALA A 213 -9.12 22.44 -0.81
CA ALA A 213 -8.70 23.74 -0.35
C ALA A 213 -7.21 23.94 -0.75
N PRO A 214 -6.81 25.15 -1.19
CA PRO A 214 -5.45 25.45 -1.62
C PRO A 214 -4.42 25.37 -0.48
#